data_AF-A0A9W5URE9-F1
#
_entry.id   AF-A0A9W5URE9-F1
#
_cell.length_a   1.000
_cell.length_b   1.000
_cell.length_c   1.000
_cell.angle_alpha   90.00
_cell.angle_beta   90.00
_cell.angle_gamma   90.00
#
_symmetry.space_group_name_H-M   'P 1'
#
loop_
_entity.id
_entity.type
_entity.pdbx_description
1 polymer ?
#
loop_
_entity_poly.entity_id
_entity_poly.type
_entity_poly.pdbx_seq_one_letter_code
_entity_poly.pdbx_strand_id
1 'polypeptide(L)' 'MTSRGVTDAVDRLATMTSRADGTAYLSPWPLRDLRDLATELGLRGVGGLRKADLVERLVEHTIGYRLTSTALRRR' A
#
# COMPACT_ATOMS: atom_id res chain seq x y z
N MET A 1 9.78 -13.14 -3.85
CA MET A 1 9.26 -13.05 -2.47
C MET A 1 8.21 -14.13 -2.27
N THR A 2 8.23 -14.91 -1.18
CA THR A 2 7.19 -15.93 -0.91
C THR A 2 5.89 -15.25 -0.44
N SER A 3 4.73 -15.87 -0.65
CA SER A 3 3.40 -15.27 -0.35
C SER A 3 3.27 -14.73 1.08
N ARG A 4 3.99 -15.33 2.04
CA ARG A 4 4.07 -14.86 3.43
C ARG A 4 4.64 -13.43 3.57
N GLY A 5 5.61 -13.05 2.74
CA GLY A 5 6.20 -11.72 2.78
C GLY A 5 5.28 -10.59 2.29
N VAL A 6 4.26 -10.92 1.49
CA VAL A 6 3.25 -9.95 1.05
C VAL A 6 2.26 -9.67 2.18
N THR A 7 1.79 -10.71 2.88
CA THR A 7 0.91 -10.57 4.04
C THR A 7 1.58 -9.77 5.17
N ASP A 8 2.83 -10.08 5.51
CA ASP A 8 3.60 -9.33 6.52
C ASP A 8 3.74 -7.83 6.15
N ALA A 9 3.78 -7.51 4.85
CA ALA A 9 3.85 -6.15 4.37
C ALA A 9 2.53 -5.40 4.48
N VAL A 10 1.38 -6.08 4.33
CA VAL A 10 0.06 -5.51 4.62
C VAL A 10 -0.02 -5.06 6.07
N ASP A 11 0.36 -5.95 7.00
CA ASP A 11 0.36 -5.64 8.43
C ASP A 11 1.32 -4.48 8.75
N ARG A 12 2.51 -4.48 8.13
CA ARG A 12 3.48 -3.40 8.33
C ARG A 12 2.95 -2.06 7.82
N LEU A 13 2.37 -2.00 6.63
CA LEU A 13 1.71 -0.79 6.11
C LEU A 13 0.54 -0.35 6.99
N ALA A 14 -0.19 -1.30 7.58
CA ALA A 14 -1.25 -1.03 8.55
C ALA A 14 -0.74 -0.42 9.86
N THR A 15 0.55 -0.51 10.20
CA THR A 15 1.11 0.19 11.37
C THR A 15 1.63 1.59 11.06
N MET A 16 1.86 1.92 9.78
CA MET A 16 2.42 3.20 9.38
C MET A 16 1.39 4.33 9.47
N THR A 17 1.86 5.50 9.91
CA THR A 17 1.05 6.71 10.13
C THR A 17 1.30 7.80 9.10
N SER A 18 2.35 7.65 8.28
CA SER A 18 2.73 8.62 7.24
C SER A 18 2.75 7.97 5.86
N ARG A 19 2.18 8.66 4.88
CA ARG A 19 2.26 8.27 3.46
C ARG A 19 3.71 8.24 2.98
N ALA A 20 4.55 9.15 3.46
CA ALA A 20 5.96 9.21 3.08
C ALA A 20 6.72 7.94 3.50
N ASP A 21 6.45 7.43 4.71
CA ASP A 21 7.07 6.19 5.21
C ASP A 21 6.62 4.97 4.40
N GLY A 22 5.33 4.91 4.05
CA GLY A 22 4.79 3.88 3.17
C GLY A 22 5.44 3.91 1.78
N THR A 23 5.57 5.09 1.19
CA THR A 23 6.24 5.27 -0.10
C THR A 23 7.71 4.85 -0.03
N ALA A 24 8.44 5.25 1.02
CA ALA A 24 9.84 4.89 1.20
C ALA A 24 10.02 3.37 1.38
N TYR A 25 9.13 2.72 2.12
CA TYR A 25 9.13 1.27 2.32
C TYR A 25 8.90 0.48 1.02
N LEU A 26 7.99 0.95 0.16
CA LEU A 26 7.62 0.27 -1.09
C LEU A 26 8.47 0.66 -2.31
N SER A 27 9.12 1.82 -2.29
CA SER A 27 9.96 2.32 -3.38
C SER A 27 11.07 1.35 -3.84
N PRO A 28 11.78 0.61 -2.96
CA PRO A 28 12.78 -0.35 -3.40
C PRO A 28 12.19 -1.66 -3.96
N TRP A 29 10.89 -1.93 -3.80
CA TRP A 29 10.29 -3.21 -4.18
C TRP A 29 10.19 -3.38 -5.70
N PRO A 30 10.30 -4.61 -6.21
CA PRO A 30 10.09 -4.87 -7.63
C PRO A 30 8.61 -4.74 -8.00
N LEU A 31 8.34 -4.33 -9.24
CA LEU A 31 6.97 -4.05 -9.72
C LEU A 31 6.05 -5.27 -9.63
N ARG A 32 6.59 -6.48 -9.79
CA ARG A 32 5.86 -7.74 -9.62
C ARG A 32 5.31 -7.87 -8.20
N ASP A 33 6.15 -7.67 -7.18
CA ASP A 33 5.76 -7.85 -5.79
C ASP A 33 4.79 -6.75 -5.33
N LEU A 34 4.91 -5.54 -5.89
CA LEU A 34 3.91 -4.48 -5.70
C LEU A 34 2.54 -4.85 -6.29
N ARG A 35 2.51 -5.57 -7.42
CA ARG A 35 1.25 -6.06 -8.01
C ARG A 35 0.66 -7.19 -7.18
N ASP A 36 1.49 -8.12 -6.71
CA ASP A 36 1.05 -9.19 -5.82
C ASP A 36 0.42 -8.60 -4.53
N LEU A 37 1.07 -7.58 -3.95
CA LEU A 37 0.53 -6.84 -2.80
C LEU A 37 -0.77 -6.11 -3.13
N ALA A 38 -0.88 -5.51 -4.31
CA ALA A 38 -2.11 -4.86 -4.74
C ALA A 38 -3.26 -5.87 -4.90
N THR A 39 -2.97 -7.07 -5.41
CA THR A 39 -3.94 -8.16 -5.49
C THR A 39 -4.39 -8.64 -4.11
N GLU A 40 -3.46 -8.78 -3.16
CA GLU A 40 -3.76 -9.15 -1.77
C GLU A 40 -4.68 -8.12 -1.10
N LEU A 41 -4.44 -6.84 -1.36
CA LEU A 41 -5.28 -5.73 -0.88
C LEU A 41 -6.59 -5.57 -1.68
N GLY A 42 -6.86 -6.44 -2.68
CA GLY A 42 -8.07 -6.39 -3.49
C GLY A 42 -8.14 -5.21 -4.47
N LEU A 43 -7.02 -4.53 -4.74
CA LEU A 43 -6.95 -3.42 -5.69
C LEU A 43 -7.10 -3.93 -7.13
N ARG A 44 -8.03 -3.33 -7.86
CA ARG A 44 -8.30 -3.65 -9.27
C ARG A 44 -7.78 -2.55 -10.20
N GLY A 45 -7.56 -2.89 -11.47
CA GLY A 45 -7.12 -1.93 -12.49
C GLY A 45 -5.71 -1.38 -12.28
N VAL A 46 -4.84 -2.17 -11.61
CA VAL A 46 -3.45 -1.79 -11.31
C VAL A 46 -2.42 -2.36 -12.32
N GLY A 47 -2.85 -3.25 -13.22
CA GLY A 47 -1.95 -3.95 -14.15
C GLY A 47 -1.18 -3.02 -15.10
N GLY A 48 -1.82 -1.95 -15.56
CA GLY A 48 -1.24 -0.97 -16.49
C GLY A 48 -0.54 0.22 -15.82
N LEU A 49 -0.50 0.28 -14.49
CA LEU A 49 0.10 1.40 -13.78
C LEU A 49 1.63 1.35 -13.82
N ARG A 50 2.24 2.54 -13.79
CA ARG A 50 3.68 2.65 -13.55
C ARG A 50 3.95 2.37 -12.08
N LYS A 51 5.22 2.06 -11.78
CA LYS A 51 5.66 1.74 -10.41
C LYS A 51 5.28 2.83 -9.40
N ALA A 52 5.53 4.09 -9.74
CA ALA A 52 5.23 5.23 -8.88
C ALA A 52 3.73 5.31 -8.57
N ASP A 53 2.88 5.26 -9.59
CA ASP A 53 1.42 5.30 -9.45
C ASP A 53 0.89 4.10 -8.63
N LEU A 54 1.50 2.93 -8.79
CA LEU A 54 1.13 1.74 -8.02
C LEU A 54 1.48 1.89 -6.54
N VAL A 55 2.68 2.43 -6.24
CA VAL A 55 3.10 2.73 -4.86
C VAL A 55 2.14 3.74 -4.22
N GLU A 56 1.82 4.82 -4.95
CA GLU A 56 0.88 5.83 -4.46
C GLU A 56 -0.49 5.23 -4.14
N ARG A 57 -1.05 4.40 -5.02
CA ARG A 57 -2.33 3.72 -4.76
C ARG A 57 -2.29 2.79 -3.56
N LEU A 58 -1.21 2.03 -3.39
CA LEU A 58 -1.04 1.13 -2.24
C LEU A 58 -1.01 1.91 -0.93
N VAL A 59 -0.26 3.01 -0.91
CA VAL A 59 -0.15 3.91 0.26
C VAL A 59 -1.49 4.59 0.55
N GLU A 60 -2.19 5.09 -0.47
CA GLU A 60 -3.47 5.76 -0.29
C GLU A 60 -4.54 4.80 0.24
N HIS A 61 -4.61 3.59 -0.31
CA HIS A 61 -5.58 2.58 0.11
C HIS A 61 -5.35 2.10 1.55
N THR A 62 -4.09 1.99 1.96
CA THR A 62 -3.74 1.47 3.30
C THR A 62 -3.66 2.57 4.35
N ILE A 63 -2.95 3.67 4.11
CA ILE A 63 -2.68 4.72 5.10
C ILE A 63 -3.64 5.90 4.91
N GLY A 64 -3.84 6.35 3.66
CA GLY A 64 -4.69 7.49 3.33
C GLY A 64 -6.15 7.32 3.74
N TYR A 65 -6.75 6.14 3.45
CA TYR A 65 -8.11 5.82 3.87
C TYR A 65 -8.30 5.92 5.39
N ARG A 66 -7.35 5.40 6.17
CA ARG A 66 -7.42 5.43 7.64
C ARG A 66 -7.24 6.83 8.21
N LEU A 67 -6.33 7.63 7.67
CA LEU A 67 -6.18 9.03 8.07
C LEU A 67 -7.48 9.81 7.80
N THR A 68 -8.12 9.56 6.66
CA THR A 68 -9.41 10.18 6.31
C THR A 68 -10.53 9.71 7.23
N SER A 69 -10.62 8.40 7.49
CA SER A 69 -11.65 7.79 8.34
C SER A 69 -11.50 8.16 9.83
N THR A 70 -10.26 8.24 10.34
CA THR A 70 -9.98 8.71 11.71
C THR A 70 -10.23 10.21 11.88
N ALA A 71 -9.98 11.02 10.86
CA ALA A 71 -10.35 12.43 10.86
C ALA A 71 -11.87 12.61 10.91
N LEU A 72 -12.63 11.79 10.17
CA LEU A 72 -14.09 11.81 10.20
C LEU A 72 -14.67 11.44 11.57
N ARG A 73 -14.03 10.53 12.33
CA ARG A 73 -14.49 10.12 13.67
C ARG A 73 -14.21 11.18 14.76
N ARG A 74 -13.30 12.12 14.51
CA ARG A 74 -12.89 13.15 15.50
C ARG A 74 -13.69 14.46 15.42
N ARG A 75 -14.72 14.53 14.59
CA ARG A 75 -15.55 15.72 14.38
C ARG A 75 -16.94 15.52 14.95
#